data_AF-A0A1Q5CM91-F1
#
_entry.id   AF-A0A1Q5CM91-F1
#
_cell.length_a   1.000
_cell.length_b   1.000
_cell.length_c   1.000
_cell.angle_alpha   90.00
_cell.angle_beta   90.00
_cell.angle_gamma   90.00
#
_symmetry.space_group_name_H-M   'P 1'
#
loop_
_entity.id
_entity.type
_entity.pdbx_description
1 polymer ?
#
loop_
_entity_poly.entity_id
_entity_poly.type
_entity_poly.pdbx_seq_one_letter_code
_entity_poly.pdbx_strand_id
1 'polypeptide(L)'
;MTERGLLGALGCSPGHRVDIHPHDGMLVIASALEGQHVVGSRGELPLPASVRQMCGIMPGQPLLLAALVAHDLLVIHPARTVARLLADRHAQVIGDPRVG
;
A
#
# COMPACT_ATOMS: atom_id res chain seq x y z
N MET A 1 8.21 15.24 1.34
CA MET A 1 6.91 14.78 1.87
C MET A 1 7.17 13.53 2.71
N THR A 2 6.77 13.50 3.97
CA THR A 2 7.00 12.37 4.89
C THR A 2 5.78 11.45 4.89
N GLU A 3 5.92 10.20 5.35
CA GLU A 3 4.83 9.22 5.41
C GLU A 3 3.57 9.77 6.11
N ARG A 4 3.76 10.56 7.18
CA ARG A 4 2.68 11.23 7.91
C ARG A 4 1.92 12.25 7.06
N GLY A 5 2.62 12.99 6.20
CA GLY A 5 1.98 13.95 5.30
C GLY A 5 1.10 13.28 4.26
N LEU A 6 1.43 12.04 3.88
CA LEU A 6 0.66 11.24 2.93
C LEU A 6 -0.62 10.68 3.55
N LEU A 7 -0.54 10.24 4.82
CA LEU A 7 -1.71 9.83 5.60
C LEU A 7 -2.66 10.99 5.92
N GLY A 8 -2.11 12.15 6.30
CA GLY A 8 -2.90 13.36 6.50
C GLY A 8 -3.62 13.82 5.23
N ALA A 9 -2.99 13.68 4.06
CA ALA A 9 -3.59 14.02 2.76
C ALA A 9 -4.75 13.09 2.35
N LEU A 10 -4.85 11.91 2.96
CA LEU A 10 -5.91 10.92 2.73
C LEU A 10 -6.96 10.92 3.85
N GLY A 11 -6.94 11.92 4.74
CA GLY A 11 -7.87 11.95 5.87
C GLY A 11 -7.64 10.84 6.91
N CYS A 12 -6.66 9.95 6.77
CA CYS A 12 -6.30 8.91 7.75
C CYS A 12 -5.52 9.50 8.93
N SER A 13 -6.18 10.40 9.66
CA SER A 13 -5.64 11.05 10.86
C SER A 13 -5.59 10.06 12.05
N PRO A 14 -4.73 10.30 13.04
CA PRO A 14 -4.74 9.54 14.29
C PRO A 14 -6.16 9.41 14.87
N GLY A 15 -6.54 8.19 15.28
CA GLY A 15 -7.87 7.90 15.82
C GLY A 15 -8.95 7.58 14.77
N HIS A 16 -8.69 7.78 13.48
CA HIS A 16 -9.61 7.31 12.43
C HIS A 16 -9.57 5.80 12.29
N ARG A 17 -10.71 5.26 11.86
CA ARG A 17 -10.88 3.84 11.56
C ARG A 17 -10.59 3.58 10.09
N VAL A 18 -9.93 2.46 9.84
CA VAL A 18 -9.55 2.02 8.50
C VAL A 18 -9.80 0.53 8.34
N ASP A 19 -10.09 0.13 7.09
CA ASP A 19 -10.03 -1.25 6.69
C ASP A 19 -8.74 -1.53 5.92
N ILE A 20 -8.20 -2.73 6.10
CA ILE A 20 -6.92 -3.14 5.53
C ILE A 20 -7.14 -4.43 4.75
N HIS A 21 -6.90 -4.39 3.45
CA HIS A 21 -7.14 -5.50 2.55
C HIS A 21 -5.86 -5.86 1.78
N PRO A 22 -5.36 -7.10 1.89
CA PRO A 22 -4.31 -7.58 1.00
C PRO A 22 -4.87 -7.76 -0.42
N HIS A 23 -4.14 -7.27 -1.42
CA HIS A 23 -4.52 -7.36 -2.82
C HIS A 23 -3.28 -7.56 -3.70
N ASP A 24 -3.16 -8.72 -4.35
CA ASP A 24 -2.07 -9.07 -5.28
C ASP A 24 -0.64 -8.79 -4.76
N GLY A 25 -0.43 -8.95 -3.45
CA GLY A 25 0.84 -8.71 -2.77
C GLY A 25 1.10 -7.24 -2.42
N MET A 26 0.07 -6.41 -2.48
CA MET A 26 0.00 -5.03 -1.98
C MET A 26 -0.99 -4.96 -0.81
N LEU A 27 -0.98 -3.87 -0.05
CA LEU A 27 -2.04 -3.56 0.90
C LEU A 27 -2.83 -2.36 0.43
N VAL A 28 -4.15 -2.48 0.44
CA VAL A 28 -5.07 -1.39 0.20
C VAL A 28 -5.71 -1.01 1.53
N ILE A 29 -5.64 0.27 1.86
CA ILE A 29 -6.16 0.83 3.10
C ILE A 29 -7.20 1.88 2.70
N ALA A 30 -8.39 1.74 3.26
CA ALA A 30 -9.51 2.66 3.05
C ALA A 30 -9.95 3.25 4.38
N SER A 31 -10.29 4.54 4.38
CA SER A 31 -11.01 5.15 5.50
C SER A 31 -12.39 4.50 5.62
N ALA A 32 -12.76 4.06 6.82
CA ALA A 32 -14.03 3.38 7.05
C ALA A 32 -14.54 3.70 8.45
N LEU A 33 -15.76 4.24 8.57
CA LEU A 33 -16.34 4.65 9.86
C LEU A 33 -16.39 3.48 10.87
N GLU A 34 -16.70 2.27 10.37
CA GLU A 34 -16.76 1.02 11.13
C GLU A 34 -15.51 0.14 10.90
N GLY A 35 -14.41 0.74 10.42
CA GLY A 35 -13.20 0.01 10.08
C GLY A 35 -12.64 -0.80 11.25
N GLN A 36 -12.10 -1.98 10.95
CA GLN A 36 -11.65 -2.92 11.97
C GLN A 36 -10.40 -2.46 12.72
N HIS A 37 -9.67 -1.48 12.15
CA HIS A 37 -8.40 -1.01 12.65
C HIS A 37 -8.43 0.48 12.94
N VAL A 38 -7.63 0.93 13.90
CA VAL A 38 -7.52 2.35 14.29
C VAL A 38 -6.12 2.85 13.99
N VAL A 39 -6.02 3.98 13.30
CA VAL A 39 -4.75 4.68 13.09
C VAL A 39 -4.20 5.13 14.44
N GLY A 40 -2.97 4.73 14.74
CA GLY A 40 -2.36 5.03 16.03
C GLY A 40 -2.00 6.50 16.20
N SER A 41 -1.65 6.87 17.43
CA SER A 41 -1.50 8.26 17.89
C SER A 41 -0.47 9.09 17.12
N ARG A 42 0.53 8.45 16.49
CA ARG A 42 1.60 9.09 15.70
C ARG A 42 1.36 8.97 14.20
N GLY A 43 0.17 8.54 13.78
CA GLY A 43 -0.16 8.21 12.41
C GLY A 43 0.36 6.83 11.99
N GLU A 44 0.66 5.93 12.94
CA GLU A 44 1.06 4.57 12.63
C GLU A 44 -0.13 3.75 12.14
N LEU A 45 0.05 3.07 11.01
CA LEU A 45 -0.92 2.10 10.52
C LEU A 45 -0.72 0.77 11.24
N PRO A 46 -1.74 0.23 11.92
CA PRO A 46 -1.65 -1.08 12.53
C PRO A 46 -1.68 -2.14 11.43
N LEU A 47 -0.52 -2.63 11.00
CA LEU A 47 -0.46 -3.73 10.04
C LEU A 47 -0.40 -5.07 10.80
N PRO A 48 -1.48 -5.88 10.78
CA PRO A 48 -1.47 -7.17 11.46
C PRO A 48 -0.36 -8.09 10.92
N ALA A 49 0.19 -8.94 11.79
CA ALA A 49 1.28 -9.84 11.42
C ALA A 49 0.91 -10.75 10.23
N SER A 50 -0.31 -11.29 10.22
CA SER A 50 -0.83 -12.13 9.13
C SER A 50 -0.84 -11.40 7.79
N VAL A 51 -1.37 -10.18 7.77
CA VAL A 51 -1.44 -9.31 6.59
C VAL A 51 -0.03 -8.96 6.08
N ARG A 52 0.89 -8.65 7.00
CA ARG A 52 2.30 -8.43 6.66
C ARG A 52 2.94 -9.65 6.03
N GLN A 53 2.69 -10.85 6.56
CA GLN A 53 3.23 -12.10 6.01
C GLN A 53 2.65 -12.41 4.62
N MET A 54 1.34 -12.30 4.44
CA MET A 54 0.68 -12.49 3.13
C MET A 54 1.25 -11.54 2.07
N CYS A 55 1.51 -10.30 2.46
CA CYS A 55 2.09 -9.30 1.59
C CYS A 55 3.62 -9.23 1.69
N GLY A 56 4.31 -10.22 2.27
CA GLY A 56 5.78 -10.30 2.36
C GLY A 56 6.46 -9.01 2.83
N ILE A 57 5.85 -8.29 3.78
CA ILE A 57 6.36 -7.05 4.38
C ILE A 57 7.31 -7.40 5.51
N MET A 58 8.61 -7.38 5.23
CA MET A 58 9.64 -7.67 6.23
C MET A 58 10.12 -6.39 6.93
N PRO A 59 10.47 -6.46 8.22
CA PRO A 59 11.08 -5.34 8.92
C PRO A 59 12.35 -4.85 8.20
N GLY A 60 12.55 -3.54 8.16
CA GLY A 60 13.74 -2.93 7.55
C GLY A 60 13.74 -2.89 6.02
N GLN A 61 12.75 -3.48 5.35
CA GLN A 61 12.60 -3.34 3.90
C GLN A 61 11.81 -2.08 3.53
N PRO A 62 12.22 -1.36 2.48
CA PRO A 62 11.50 -0.18 2.03
C PRO A 62 10.13 -0.57 1.45
N LEU A 63 9.15 0.31 1.70
CA LEU A 63 7.81 0.23 1.15
C LEU A 63 7.54 1.49 0.32
N LEU A 64 6.87 1.32 -0.81
CA LEU A 64 6.34 2.45 -1.57
C LEU A 64 4.90 2.70 -1.11
N LEU A 65 4.62 3.93 -0.71
CA LEU A 65 3.27 4.38 -0.35
C LEU A 65 2.71 5.24 -1.48
N ALA A 66 1.51 4.91 -1.94
CA ALA A 66 0.80 5.64 -2.99
C ALA A 66 -0.58 6.07 -2.49
N ALA A 67 -0.82 7.38 -2.49
CA ALA A 67 -2.12 7.96 -2.18
C ALA A 67 -2.96 8.05 -3.45
N LEU A 68 -4.10 7.36 -3.48
CA LEU A 68 -5.12 7.46 -4.53
C LEU A 68 -6.23 8.37 -4.00
N VAL A 69 -5.95 9.67 -3.97
CA VAL A 69 -6.80 10.69 -3.32
C VAL A 69 -8.24 10.67 -3.85
N ALA A 70 -8.42 10.50 -5.16
CA ALA A 70 -9.75 10.47 -5.78
C ALA A 70 -10.63 9.28 -5.32
N HIS A 71 -10.03 8.26 -4.70
CA HIS A 71 -10.71 7.05 -4.21
C HIS A 71 -10.65 6.93 -2.68
N ASP A 72 -10.04 7.89 -1.99
CA ASP A 72 -9.79 7.82 -0.55
C ASP A 72 -9.01 6.56 -0.11
N LEU A 73 -8.05 6.14 -0.93
CA LEU A 73 -7.24 4.94 -0.71
C LEU A 73 -5.77 5.27 -0.49
N LEU A 74 -5.15 4.54 0.45
CA LEU A 74 -3.71 4.38 0.54
C LEU A 74 -3.33 2.97 0.06
N VAL A 75 -2.41 2.89 -0.89
CA VAL A 75 -1.84 1.61 -1.32
C VAL A 75 -0.39 1.51 -0.86
N ILE A 76 -0.06 0.41 -0.20
CA ILE A 76 1.29 0.06 0.20
C ILE A 76 1.82 -1.03 -0.72
N HIS A 77 2.89 -0.73 -1.45
CA HIS A 77 3.58 -1.68 -2.31
C HIS A 77 4.89 -2.11 -1.66
N PRO A 78 5.05 -3.39 -1.32
CA PRO A 78 6.35 -3.96 -0.96
C PRO A 78 7.33 -3.82 -2.14
N ALA A 79 8.62 -3.64 -1.83
CA ALA A 79 9.66 -3.49 -2.86
C ALA A 79 9.66 -4.60 -3.92
N ARG A 80 9.44 -5.86 -3.51
CA ARG A 80 9.33 -7.00 -4.45
C ARG A 80 8.17 -6.84 -5.43
N THR A 81 7.05 -6.28 -4.97
CA THR A 81 5.85 -6.08 -5.77
C THR A 81 6.08 -4.97 -6.79
N VAL A 82 6.72 -3.87 -6.37
CA VAL A 82 7.16 -2.80 -7.27
C VAL A 82 8.12 -3.34 -8.34
N ALA A 83 9.13 -4.11 -7.94
CA ALA A 83 10.08 -4.71 -8.86
C ALA A 83 9.41 -5.62 -9.90
N ARG A 84 8.44 -6.44 -9.48
CA ARG A 84 7.65 -7.29 -10.38
C ARG A 84 6.83 -6.45 -11.38
N LEU A 85 6.08 -5.46 -10.89
CA LEU A 85 5.28 -4.59 -11.75
C LEU A 85 6.13 -3.85 -12.79
N LEU A 86 7.31 -3.38 -12.39
CA LEU A 86 8.26 -2.75 -13.32
C LEU A 86 8.81 -3.76 -14.32
N ALA A 87 9.16 -4.98 -13.91
CA ALA A 87 9.63 -6.02 -14.81
C ALA A 87 8.57 -6.41 -15.85
N ASP A 88 7.32 -6.62 -15.40
CA ASP A 88 6.19 -6.92 -16.28
C ASP A 88 5.96 -5.77 -17.28
N ARG A 89 6.07 -4.52 -16.81
CA ARG A 89 5.95 -3.34 -17.67
C ARG A 89 7.10 -3.24 -18.67
N HIS A 90 8.33 -3.51 -18.24
CA HIS A 90 9.49 -3.52 -19.13
C HIS A 90 9.34 -4.59 -20.21
N ALA A 91 8.85 -5.79 -19.87
CA ALA A 91 8.59 -6.85 -20.85
C ALA A 91 7.60 -6.39 -21.93
N GLN A 92 6.53 -5.68 -21.54
CA GLN A 92 5.57 -5.10 -22.50
C GLN A 92 6.21 -4.03 -23.39
N VAL A 93 7.11 -3.21 -22.84
CA VAL A 93 7.79 -2.13 -23.59
C VAL A 93 8.85 -2.68 -24.55
N ILE A 94 9.58 -3.73 -24.15
CA ILE A 94 10.59 -4.41 -24.97
C ILE A 94 9.92 -5.20 -26.11
N GLY A 95 8.65 -5.58 -25.93
CA GLY A 95 7.83 -6.24 -26.94
C GLY A 95 7.76 -7.75 -26.73
N ASP A 96 6.54 -8.27 -26.84
CA ASP A 96 6.32 -9.69 -27.11
C ASP A 96 7.12 -10.09 -28.36
N PRO A 97 8.03 -11.08 -28.30
CA PRO A 97 8.83 -11.51 -29.46
C PRO A 97 8.01 -12.10 -30.61
N ARG A 98 6.67 -12.12 -30.53
CA ARG A 98 5.76 -12.78 -31.48
C ARG A 98 5.05 -11.84 -32.46
N VAL A 99 5.41 -10.56 -32.52
CA VAL A 99 4.90 -9.64 -33.56
C VAL A 99 6.08 -8.93 -34.23
N GLY A 100 6.77 -9.65 -35.11
CA GLY A 100 7.85 -9.18 -35.97
C GLY A 100 8.03 -10.13 -37.13
#